data_AF-A0A5C7QYG8-F1
#
_entry.id   AF-A0A5C7QYG8-F1
#
_cell.length_a   1.000
_cell.length_b   1.000
_cell.length_c   1.000
_cell.angle_alpha   90.00
_cell.angle_beta   90.00
_cell.angle_gamma   90.00
#
_symmetry.space_group_name_H-M   'P 1'
#
loop_
_entity.id
_entity.type
_entity.pdbx_description
1 polymer ?
#
loop_
_entity_poly.entity_id
_entity_poly.type
_entity_poly.pdbx_seq_one_letter_code
_entity_poly.pdbx_strand_id
1 'polypeptide(L)'
;MKRLHMLLLAVLLAGCATPNGAQEQSKPAQSKPDTPEQHAAKPADAALAGEYSLDGVMETGSGLLLRSDGSFEWYFSYGALDLGARGSWKRAGDVVELKVAEMGFPPQMPETKFERLRLRIDGGELVPSWPWDMDAFRKHGERGRYVRN
;
A
#
# COMPACT_ATOMS: atom_id res chain seq x y z
N MET A 1 -23.15 -22.39 36.87
CA MET A 1 -24.57 -22.75 37.05
C MET A 1 -25.41 -21.48 37.05
N LYS A 2 -26.50 -21.45 36.24
CA LYS A 2 -27.70 -20.56 36.28
C LYS A 2 -27.47 -19.03 36.08
N ARG A 3 -27.84 -18.44 34.92
CA ARG A 3 -29.18 -17.99 34.46
C ARG A 3 -29.76 -16.88 35.36
N LEU A 4 -29.89 -15.63 34.90
CA LEU A 4 -30.92 -15.05 33.99
C LEU A 4 -31.99 -14.29 34.80
N HIS A 5 -32.53 -13.21 34.21
CA HIS A 5 -33.68 -12.36 34.61
C HIS A 5 -33.30 -11.12 35.43
N MET A 6 -33.93 -9.95 35.29
CA MET A 6 -35.20 -9.59 34.65
C MET A 6 -35.27 -8.06 34.49
N LEU A 7 -36.08 -7.62 33.53
CA LEU A 7 -36.69 -6.29 33.39
C LEU A 7 -36.93 -5.53 34.70
N LEU A 8 -36.84 -4.19 34.66
CA LEU A 8 -37.97 -3.38 35.11
C LEU A 8 -38.07 -2.03 34.37
N LEU A 9 -39.32 -1.72 34.06
CA LEU A 9 -39.87 -0.57 33.37
C LEU A 9 -40.15 0.59 34.36
N ALA A 10 -40.47 1.77 33.80
CA ALA A 10 -41.34 2.82 34.37
C ALA A 10 -40.65 4.01 35.11
N VAL A 11 -41.13 5.26 35.13
CA VAL A 11 -42.23 6.03 34.49
C VAL A 11 -42.07 7.51 34.92
N LEU A 12 -42.41 8.45 34.01
CA LEU A 12 -42.89 9.86 34.10
C LEU A 12 -42.47 10.89 35.19
N LEU A 13 -41.94 12.03 34.68
CA LEU A 13 -42.40 13.45 34.72
C LEU A 13 -42.98 14.11 36.01
N ALA A 14 -42.27 15.14 36.49
CA ALA A 14 -42.73 16.50 36.91
C ALA A 14 -41.48 17.30 37.37
N GLY A 15 -41.15 18.53 36.97
CA GLY A 15 -41.94 19.68 36.52
C GLY A 15 -41.91 20.76 37.61
N CYS A 16 -40.92 21.66 37.62
CA CYS A 16 -40.96 22.97 38.29
C CYS A 16 -39.91 23.93 37.66
N ALA A 17 -40.34 25.17 37.47
CA ALA A 17 -39.75 26.17 36.59
C ALA A 17 -38.63 27.03 37.22
N THR A 18 -37.89 27.68 36.32
CA THR A 18 -36.70 28.55 36.39
C THR A 18 -36.86 29.85 37.23
N PRO A 19 -35.75 30.56 37.56
CA PRO A 19 -35.30 31.63 36.66
C PRO A 19 -33.77 31.82 36.52
N ASN A 20 -33.37 31.98 35.25
CA ASN A 20 -32.54 33.06 34.70
C ASN A 20 -31.24 33.52 35.40
N GLY A 21 -30.12 33.39 34.68
CA GLY A 21 -29.00 34.33 34.78
C GLY A 21 -27.60 33.71 34.78
N ALA A 22 -27.04 33.48 33.59
CA ALA A 22 -25.63 33.74 33.25
C ALA A 22 -25.32 33.03 31.92
N GLN A 23 -25.13 33.83 30.88
CA GLN A 23 -24.59 33.37 29.60
C GLN A 23 -23.15 32.90 29.81
N GLU A 24 -22.89 31.60 29.69
CA GLU A 24 -21.52 31.12 29.49
C GLU A 24 -21.20 31.19 28.01
N GLN A 25 -20.32 32.14 27.73
CA GLN A 25 -19.81 32.55 26.44
C GLN A 25 -19.27 31.37 25.64
N SER A 26 -19.96 31.04 24.55
CA SER A 26 -19.48 30.15 23.50
C SER A 26 -18.19 30.70 22.91
N LYS A 27 -17.06 30.12 23.35
CA LYS A 27 -15.76 30.22 22.68
C LYS A 27 -15.92 29.63 21.27
N PRO A 28 -15.54 30.35 20.19
CA PRO A 28 -15.52 29.73 18.87
C PRO A 28 -14.40 28.68 18.89
N ALA A 29 -14.79 27.41 18.84
CA ALA A 29 -13.89 26.35 18.44
C ALA A 29 -13.53 26.60 16.98
N GLN A 30 -12.34 27.16 16.77
CA GLN A 30 -11.71 27.25 15.46
C GLN A 30 -11.59 25.81 14.92
N SER A 31 -12.46 25.49 13.96
CA SER A 31 -12.28 24.39 13.04
C SER A 31 -11.00 24.66 12.24
N LYS A 32 -9.93 23.91 12.58
CA LYS A 32 -8.78 23.74 11.69
C LYS A 32 -9.32 23.34 10.31
N PRO A 33 -8.81 23.93 9.22
CA PRO A 33 -9.13 23.43 7.90
C PRO A 33 -8.64 21.98 7.78
N ASP A 34 -9.50 21.12 7.23
CA ASP A 34 -9.19 19.76 6.81
C ASP A 34 -8.00 19.79 5.86
N THR A 35 -6.81 19.65 6.44
CA THR A 35 -5.64 19.20 5.70
C THR A 35 -5.88 17.70 5.54
N PRO A 36 -5.96 17.16 4.31
CA PRO A 36 -5.84 15.71 4.16
C PRO A 36 -4.56 15.36 4.90
N GLU A 37 -4.64 14.53 5.93
CA GLU A 37 -3.46 13.91 6.53
C GLU A 37 -2.80 13.09 5.42
N GLN A 38 -1.95 13.79 4.65
CA GLN A 38 -0.85 13.21 3.94
C GLN A 38 -0.07 12.52 5.03
N HIS A 39 -0.26 11.20 5.13
CA HIS A 39 0.73 10.32 5.70
C HIS A 39 2.03 10.69 4.99
N ALA A 40 2.83 11.54 5.63
CA ALA A 40 4.14 11.89 5.15
C ALA A 40 4.91 10.56 5.13
N ALA A 41 4.93 9.93 3.96
CA ALA A 41 5.69 8.74 3.73
C ALA A 41 7.13 9.11 4.12
N LYS A 42 7.70 8.33 5.04
CA LYS A 42 9.09 8.49 5.42
C LYS A 42 9.90 8.49 4.12
N PRO A 43 10.83 9.45 3.90
CA PRO A 43 11.62 9.51 2.68
C PRO A 43 12.21 8.13 2.41
N ALA A 44 11.93 7.60 1.22
CA ALA A 44 12.50 6.34 0.82
C ALA A 44 14.00 6.52 0.54
N ASP A 45 14.73 5.42 0.39
CA ASP A 45 16.18 5.48 0.19
C ASP A 45 16.49 6.19 -1.14
N ALA A 46 16.88 7.47 -1.06
CA ALA A 46 17.09 8.30 -2.25
C ALA A 46 18.16 7.73 -3.19
N ALA A 47 19.09 6.89 -2.70
CA ALA A 47 20.08 6.23 -3.54
C ALA A 47 19.49 5.13 -4.44
N LEU A 48 18.31 4.59 -4.10
CA LEU A 48 17.58 3.59 -4.89
C LEU A 48 16.45 4.20 -5.71
N ALA A 49 16.09 5.47 -5.50
CA ALA A 49 15.12 6.14 -6.37
C ALA A 49 15.66 6.22 -7.81
N GLY A 50 14.83 5.93 -8.81
CA GLY A 50 15.19 5.94 -10.22
C GLY A 50 14.25 5.13 -11.09
N GLU A 51 14.49 5.20 -12.40
CA GLU A 51 13.82 4.39 -13.41
C GLU A 51 14.68 3.18 -13.74
N TYR A 52 14.04 2.03 -13.88
CA TYR A 52 14.68 0.76 -14.15
C TYR A 52 13.94 0.00 -15.24
N SER A 53 14.69 -0.69 -16.09
CA SER A 53 14.17 -1.61 -17.11
C SER A 53 14.56 -3.04 -16.77
N LEU A 54 13.65 -3.99 -17.01
CA LEU A 54 13.93 -5.41 -16.85
C LEU A 54 14.85 -5.87 -17.99
N ASP A 55 15.98 -6.44 -17.63
CA ASP A 55 16.94 -7.04 -18.54
C ASP A 55 17.05 -8.56 -18.32
N GLY A 56 17.45 -9.28 -19.36
CA GLY A 56 17.77 -10.71 -19.30
C GLY A 56 16.57 -11.64 -19.28
N VAL A 57 15.40 -11.22 -19.79
CA VAL A 57 14.24 -12.11 -20.00
C VAL A 57 13.69 -11.88 -21.41
N MET A 58 13.73 -12.92 -22.24
CA MET A 58 13.22 -12.85 -23.61
C MET A 58 11.70 -12.67 -23.65
N GLU A 59 11.20 -11.94 -24.67
CA GLU A 59 9.77 -11.66 -24.89
C GLU A 59 9.03 -11.01 -23.71
N THR A 60 9.76 -10.44 -22.75
CA THR A 60 9.20 -9.85 -21.54
C THR A 60 9.69 -8.41 -21.41
N GLY A 61 8.74 -7.48 -21.45
CA GLY A 61 9.01 -6.08 -21.17
C GLY A 61 8.55 -5.75 -19.76
N SER A 62 9.37 -5.07 -18.96
CA SER A 62 8.92 -4.55 -17.68
C SER A 62 9.79 -3.38 -17.24
N GLY A 63 9.20 -2.47 -16.49
CA GLY A 63 9.94 -1.38 -15.89
C GLY A 63 9.36 -0.97 -14.56
N LEU A 64 10.21 -0.29 -13.81
CA LEU A 64 9.98 0.07 -12.43
C LEU A 64 10.50 1.48 -12.21
N LEU A 65 9.62 2.35 -11.74
CA LEU A 65 9.98 3.67 -11.27
C LEU A 65 9.87 3.69 -9.74
N LEU A 66 11.00 3.89 -9.05
CA LEU A 66 11.05 4.16 -7.62
C LEU A 66 11.22 5.66 -7.40
N ARG A 67 10.22 6.34 -6.84
CA ARG A 67 10.32 7.76 -6.53
C ARG A 67 10.92 7.99 -5.13
N SER A 68 11.64 9.09 -4.95
CA SER A 68 12.27 9.46 -3.67
C SER A 68 11.26 9.71 -2.54
N ASP A 69 10.00 9.98 -2.88
CA ASP A 69 8.89 10.14 -1.93
C ASP A 69 8.35 8.79 -1.39
N GLY A 70 8.90 7.66 -1.86
CA GLY A 70 8.46 6.33 -1.45
C GLY A 70 7.27 5.79 -2.23
N SER A 71 6.85 6.43 -3.32
CA SER A 71 5.89 5.86 -4.27
C SER A 71 6.58 5.09 -5.40
N PHE A 72 5.91 4.09 -5.98
CA PHE A 72 6.40 3.38 -7.15
C PHE A 72 5.35 3.27 -8.25
N GLU A 73 5.84 3.10 -9.48
CA GLU A 73 5.06 2.59 -10.61
C GLU A 73 5.77 1.41 -11.23
N TRP A 74 5.00 0.41 -11.64
CA TRP A 74 5.49 -0.81 -12.24
C TRP A 74 4.62 -1.18 -13.43
N TYR A 75 5.24 -1.63 -14.51
CA TYR A 75 4.56 -2.22 -15.66
C TYR A 75 5.20 -3.55 -16.02
N PHE A 76 4.41 -4.43 -16.59
CA PHE A 76 4.87 -5.72 -17.11
C PHE A 76 4.06 -6.09 -18.34
N SER A 77 4.73 -6.59 -19.36
CA SER A 77 4.12 -7.07 -20.59
C SER A 77 4.77 -8.39 -21.00
N TYR A 78 3.93 -9.36 -21.32
CA TYR A 78 4.34 -10.65 -21.89
C TYR A 78 3.27 -11.12 -22.89
N GLY A 79 3.61 -11.14 -24.17
CA GLY A 79 2.65 -11.45 -25.23
C GLY A 79 1.47 -10.48 -25.22
N ALA A 80 0.27 -10.99 -24.93
CA ALA A 80 -0.97 -10.19 -24.84
C ALA A 80 -1.36 -9.84 -23.39
N LEU A 81 -0.53 -10.20 -22.40
CA LEU A 81 -0.76 -9.88 -20.99
C LEU A 81 -0.03 -8.59 -20.63
N ASP A 82 -0.79 -7.57 -20.23
CA ASP A 82 -0.27 -6.32 -19.68
C ASP A 82 -0.76 -6.14 -18.24
N LEU A 83 0.18 -5.86 -17.34
CA LEU A 83 -0.07 -5.61 -15.93
C LEU A 83 0.55 -4.26 -15.54
N GLY A 84 -0.11 -3.55 -14.63
CA GLY A 84 0.41 -2.31 -14.06
C GLY A 84 0.08 -2.22 -12.59
N ALA A 85 1.04 -1.77 -11.77
CA ALA A 85 0.86 -1.61 -10.34
C ALA A 85 1.45 -0.30 -9.83
N ARG A 86 0.78 0.29 -8.84
CA ARG A 86 1.25 1.47 -8.10
C ARG A 86 1.10 1.26 -6.61
N GLY A 87 1.91 1.95 -5.83
CA GLY A 87 1.81 1.92 -4.38
C GLY A 87 3.02 2.55 -3.72
N SER A 88 3.41 2.00 -2.56
CA SER A 88 4.57 2.48 -1.82
C SER A 88 5.71 1.48 -1.81
N TRP A 89 6.92 1.98 -1.68
CA TRP A 89 8.12 1.16 -1.54
C TRP A 89 8.97 1.61 -0.37
N LYS A 90 9.79 0.69 0.13
CA LYS A 90 10.81 0.96 1.14
C LYS A 90 11.98 0.01 0.98
N ARG A 91 13.14 0.42 1.48
CA ARG A 91 14.28 -0.47 1.70
C ARG A 91 14.17 -1.16 3.06
N ALA A 92 14.37 -2.46 3.09
CA ALA A 92 14.47 -3.30 4.28
C ALA A 92 15.73 -4.17 4.15
N GLY A 93 16.86 -3.69 4.67
CA GLY A 93 18.15 -4.36 4.53
C GLY A 93 18.64 -4.37 3.08
N ASP A 94 18.83 -5.57 2.54
CA ASP A 94 19.23 -5.86 1.15
C ASP A 94 18.03 -6.08 0.22
N VAL A 95 16.82 -5.72 0.66
CA VAL A 95 15.59 -5.88 -0.12
C VAL A 95 14.87 -4.55 -0.29
N VAL A 96 14.34 -4.31 -1.49
CA VAL A 96 13.28 -3.34 -1.77
C VAL A 96 11.94 -4.05 -1.67
N GLU A 97 11.05 -3.56 -0.79
CA GLU A 97 9.68 -4.07 -0.66
C GLU A 97 8.72 -3.09 -1.34
N LEU A 98 7.97 -3.56 -2.33
CA LEU A 98 6.84 -2.86 -2.93
C LEU A 98 5.55 -3.35 -2.28
N LYS A 99 4.73 -2.41 -1.80
CA LYS A 99 3.37 -2.66 -1.32
C LYS A 99 2.39 -2.05 -2.32
N VAL A 100 1.64 -2.92 -2.99
CA VAL A 100 0.66 -2.53 -4.00
C VAL A 100 -0.53 -1.86 -3.32
N ALA A 101 -0.96 -0.73 -3.87
CA ALA A 101 -2.19 -0.05 -3.49
C ALA A 101 -3.24 -0.15 -4.61
N GLU A 102 -2.78 -0.08 -5.87
CA GLU A 102 -3.61 -0.19 -7.06
C GLU A 102 -2.90 -1.10 -8.08
N MET A 103 -3.67 -1.97 -8.73
CA MET A 103 -3.16 -2.83 -9.80
C MET A 103 -4.21 -2.99 -10.89
N GLY A 104 -3.82 -2.73 -12.14
CA GLY A 104 -4.56 -3.13 -13.33
C GLY A 104 -4.18 -4.57 -13.69
N PHE A 105 -5.20 -5.42 -13.83
CA PHE A 105 -5.06 -6.82 -14.22
C PHE A 105 -6.32 -7.29 -14.97
N PRO A 106 -6.23 -8.32 -15.83
CA PRO A 106 -7.39 -8.87 -16.51
C PRO A 106 -8.38 -9.52 -15.51
N PRO A 107 -9.67 -9.16 -15.50
CA PRO A 107 -10.66 -9.75 -14.58
C PRO A 107 -10.79 -11.27 -14.69
N GLN A 108 -10.50 -11.83 -15.86
CA GLN A 108 -10.50 -13.28 -16.12
C GLN A 108 -9.25 -14.00 -15.60
N MET A 109 -8.20 -13.29 -15.17
CA MET A 109 -6.96 -13.84 -14.59
C MET A 109 -6.64 -13.18 -13.24
N PRO A 110 -7.53 -13.28 -12.23
CA PRO A 110 -7.32 -12.66 -10.92
C PRO A 110 -6.07 -13.16 -10.20
N GLU A 111 -5.56 -14.34 -10.54
CA GLU A 111 -4.32 -14.93 -10.03
C GLU A 111 -3.05 -14.12 -10.39
N THR A 112 -3.12 -13.24 -11.39
CA THR A 112 -2.02 -12.33 -11.73
C THR A 112 -1.87 -11.19 -10.72
N LYS A 113 -2.89 -10.93 -9.89
CA LYS A 113 -2.84 -9.90 -8.85
C LYS A 113 -1.87 -10.28 -7.74
N PHE A 114 -1.07 -9.32 -7.30
CA PHE A 114 -0.25 -9.45 -6.11
C PHE A 114 -0.38 -8.22 -5.21
N GLU A 115 -0.17 -8.43 -3.90
CA GLU A 115 -0.21 -7.36 -2.91
C GLU A 115 1.19 -6.82 -2.57
N ARG A 116 2.22 -7.63 -2.79
CA ARG A 116 3.62 -7.30 -2.50
C ARG A 116 4.56 -7.89 -3.53
N LEU A 117 5.60 -7.13 -3.87
CA LEU A 117 6.77 -7.61 -4.62
C LEU A 117 8.02 -7.29 -3.80
N ARG A 118 8.96 -8.24 -3.76
CA ARG A 118 10.26 -8.06 -3.10
C ARG A 118 11.35 -8.14 -4.15
N LEU A 119 12.31 -7.25 -4.08
CA LEU A 119 13.45 -7.20 -4.98
C LEU A 119 14.73 -7.21 -4.14
N ARG A 120 15.59 -8.20 -4.33
CA ARG A 120 16.92 -8.21 -3.72
C ARG A 120 17.79 -7.17 -4.42
N ILE A 121 18.54 -6.42 -3.64
CA ILE A 121 19.54 -5.46 -4.12
C ILE A 121 20.83 -6.23 -4.44
N ASP A 122 21.32 -6.10 -5.66
CA ASP A 122 22.55 -6.75 -6.13
C ASP A 122 23.37 -5.80 -6.98
N GLY A 123 24.51 -5.31 -6.47
CA GLY A 123 25.36 -4.40 -7.24
C GLY A 123 24.69 -3.11 -7.73
N GLY A 124 23.56 -2.70 -7.12
CA GLY A 124 22.74 -1.56 -7.56
C GLY A 124 21.58 -1.92 -8.50
N GLU A 125 21.53 -3.15 -8.99
CA GLU A 125 20.41 -3.74 -9.72
C GLU A 125 19.38 -4.29 -8.73
N LEU A 126 18.12 -4.45 -9.19
CA LEU A 126 17.04 -5.00 -8.39
C LEU A 126 16.58 -6.33 -8.98
N VAL A 127 16.82 -7.41 -8.24
CA VAL A 127 16.51 -8.77 -8.69
C VAL A 127 15.20 -9.22 -8.05
N PRO A 128 14.14 -9.50 -8.81
CA PRO A 128 12.88 -9.99 -8.26
C PRO A 128 13.05 -11.26 -7.44
N SER A 129 12.62 -11.22 -6.18
CA SER A 129 12.47 -12.39 -5.34
C SER A 129 10.99 -12.79 -5.34
N TRP A 130 10.62 -13.67 -6.26
CA TRP A 130 9.25 -14.16 -6.38
C TRP A 130 8.94 -15.15 -5.23
N PRO A 131 7.78 -15.03 -4.55
CA PRO A 131 7.40 -15.91 -3.45
C PRO A 131 6.80 -17.26 -3.91
N TRP A 132 6.50 -17.43 -5.19
CA TRP A 132 6.13 -18.72 -5.75
C TRP A 132 7.43 -19.46 -6.03
N ASP A 133 7.67 -20.47 -5.21
CA ASP A 133 8.67 -21.51 -5.42
C ASP A 133 8.41 -22.20 -6.77
N MET A 134 8.83 -21.54 -7.84
CA MET A 134 9.04 -22.12 -9.15
C MET A 134 10.44 -22.74 -9.22
N ASP A 135 11.10 -23.06 -8.10
CA ASP A 135 12.28 -23.93 -8.16
C ASP A 135 11.89 -25.28 -8.79
N ALA A 136 10.61 -25.67 -8.74
CA ALA A 136 10.10 -26.82 -9.50
C ALA A 136 10.02 -26.59 -11.02
N PHE A 137 9.72 -25.37 -11.49
CA PHE A 137 9.55 -25.09 -12.93
C PHE A 137 10.84 -24.63 -13.61
N ARG A 138 11.66 -23.83 -12.93
CA ARG A 138 13.02 -23.47 -13.33
C ARG A 138 13.83 -23.04 -12.09
N LYS A 139 14.30 -24.01 -11.30
CA LYS A 139 15.50 -23.79 -10.48
C LYS A 139 16.58 -23.23 -11.42
N HIS A 140 17.06 -22.02 -11.17
CA HIS A 140 18.00 -21.29 -12.06
C HIS A 140 17.46 -20.73 -13.39
N GLY A 141 16.13 -20.65 -13.58
CA GLY A 141 15.56 -19.93 -14.72
C GLY A 141 16.00 -18.47 -14.74
N GLU A 142 15.99 -17.85 -15.92
CA GLU A 142 16.30 -16.43 -16.12
C GLU A 142 15.40 -15.55 -15.23
N ARG A 143 15.95 -15.14 -14.09
CA ARG A 143 15.38 -14.14 -13.20
C ARG A 143 15.96 -12.84 -13.70
N GLY A 144 15.24 -12.19 -14.60
CA GLY A 144 15.64 -10.87 -15.08
C GLY A 144 15.98 -9.94 -13.94
N ARG A 145 16.68 -8.87 -14.26
CA ARG A 145 17.11 -7.87 -13.29
C ARG A 145 16.67 -6.51 -13.75
N TYR A 146 16.18 -5.71 -12.82
CA TYR A 146 15.92 -4.31 -13.10
C TYR A 146 17.25 -3.57 -13.07
N VAL A 147 17.69 -3.16 -14.27
CA VAL A 147 18.88 -2.33 -14.48
C VAL A 147 18.42 -0.88 -14.52
N ARG A 148 19.15 -0.01 -13.85
CA ARG A 148 18.85 1.42 -13.80
C ARG A 148 19.12 2.05 -15.18
N ASN A 149 18.19 2.87 -15.66
CA ASN A 149 18.33 3.67 -16.89
C ASN A 149 19.27 4.86 -16.69
#